data_AF-A0A8T7E3X4-F1
#
_entry.id   AF-A0A8T7E3X4-F1
#
_cell.length_a   1.000
_cell.length_b   1.000
_cell.length_c   1.000
_cell.angle_alpha   90.00
_cell.angle_beta   90.00
_cell.angle_gamma   90.00
#
_symmetry.space_group_name_H-M   'P 1'
#
loop_
_entity.id
_entity.type
_entity.pdbx_description
1 polymer ?
#
loop_
_entity_poly.entity_id
_entity_poly.type
_entity_poly.pdbx_seq_one_letter_code
_entity_poly.pdbx_strand_id
1 'polypeptide(L)'
;IAAAAASLGGEAIVSDALLDEVTALVEWPEPITGAFDAEFLELPREVLIASMQDHQKYFPVTRDGELLPAFITIANLASRNPAAIADGNERVIRPRLKDAAFFWEQDRRRPLDQRLADQQHIVFQKQLGSLHDKTTRVVALARVIAPATGAGEADAERAAQLSRCDLSTEMVGEFPQLQGTMGAYYAASSGESAAVSTALGEFYRPRFAGDELPASPAGQAIALADRLDTLVGIFAVGMEPTGDKDPYALRRAALGALRICIEHELDIDLQPLLAQAVEALPAGLLSAADAQALADRVMAFLLDRLRAYYADRGVTNDTVEAVLARHPTSPRDIDLRMHAVTGFRAMPEAASLAQANKRAGNLLRKAGAAQRHDIDPSRLADAAERELLDAMNGMQDTLAPRLAGQDYAGVLVELAGLKNVVDHFFDSVMVMDEDPDIRANRLALLARLHDMFLQVADISSLKPDT
;
A
#
# COMPACT_ATOMS: atom_id res chain seq x y z
N ILE A 1 11.25 -22.45 27.90
CA ILE A 1 12.02 -21.98 26.73
C ILE A 1 13.04 -20.91 27.11
N ALA A 2 12.63 -19.72 27.59
CA ALA A 2 13.56 -18.62 27.92
C ALA A 2 14.71 -19.03 28.87
N ALA A 3 14.42 -19.75 29.96
CA ALA A 3 15.46 -20.24 30.87
C ALA A 3 16.45 -21.22 30.20
N ALA A 4 15.97 -22.06 29.28
CA ALA A 4 16.83 -22.98 28.53
C ALA A 4 17.71 -22.21 27.53
N ALA A 5 17.17 -21.20 26.84
CA ALA A 5 17.96 -20.32 25.98
C ALA A 5 19.05 -19.58 26.77
N ALA A 6 18.71 -19.03 27.94
CA ALA A 6 19.66 -18.35 28.82
C ALA A 6 20.80 -19.28 29.27
N SER A 7 20.52 -20.56 29.51
CA SER A 7 21.55 -21.56 29.83
C SER A 7 22.52 -21.83 28.68
N LEU A 8 22.12 -21.56 27.43
CA LEU A 8 22.95 -21.60 26.23
C LEU A 8 23.63 -20.24 25.95
N GLY A 9 23.41 -19.24 26.79
CA GLY A 9 23.96 -17.89 26.61
C GLY A 9 23.28 -17.08 25.51
N GLY A 10 22.00 -17.37 25.22
CA GLY A 10 21.25 -16.72 24.15
C GLY A 10 19.75 -16.57 24.44
N GLU A 11 19.02 -16.16 23.41
CA GLU A 11 17.57 -15.97 23.41
C GLU A 11 16.94 -16.89 22.37
N ALA A 12 15.75 -17.43 22.66
CA ALA A 12 15.06 -18.28 21.70
C ALA A 12 14.23 -17.43 20.73
N ILE A 13 14.26 -17.77 19.45
CA ILE A 13 13.31 -17.24 18.47
C ILE A 13 11.99 -17.98 18.69
N VAL A 14 11.02 -17.29 19.31
CA VAL A 14 9.69 -17.82 19.63
C VAL A 14 8.65 -17.00 18.87
N SER A 15 8.02 -17.59 17.85
CA SER A 15 6.82 -17.01 17.25
C SER A 15 5.58 -17.47 18.01
N ASP A 16 4.59 -16.59 18.16
CA ASP A 16 3.34 -16.90 18.88
C ASP A 16 2.66 -18.13 18.28
N ALA A 17 2.60 -18.22 16.94
CA ALA A 17 1.99 -19.35 16.26
C ALA A 17 2.67 -20.69 16.57
N LEU A 18 4.01 -20.73 16.60
CA LEU A 18 4.73 -21.96 16.92
C LEU A 18 4.60 -22.30 18.41
N LEU A 19 4.61 -21.30 19.28
CA LEU A 19 4.40 -21.50 20.71
C LEU A 19 3.02 -22.07 21.00
N ASP A 20 1.98 -21.54 20.37
CA ASP A 20 0.60 -22.03 20.48
C ASP A 20 0.48 -23.46 19.95
N GLU A 21 1.09 -23.75 18.78
CA GLU A 21 1.11 -25.09 18.21
C GLU A 21 1.79 -26.09 19.16
N VAL A 22 3.00 -25.79 19.65
CA VAL A 22 3.74 -26.66 20.57
C VAL A 22 2.98 -26.84 21.88
N THR A 23 2.35 -25.78 22.40
CA THR A 23 1.52 -25.85 23.61
C THR A 23 0.33 -26.80 23.42
N ALA A 24 -0.26 -26.85 22.23
CA ALA A 24 -1.33 -27.78 21.91
C ALA A 24 -0.85 -29.23 21.69
N LEU A 25 0.45 -29.46 21.50
CA LEU A 25 1.03 -30.79 21.27
C LEU A 25 1.48 -31.49 22.57
N VAL A 26 1.62 -30.76 23.68
CA VAL A 26 2.22 -31.28 24.92
C VAL A 26 1.34 -31.00 26.13
N GLU A 27 1.21 -31.99 27.00
CA GLU A 27 0.51 -31.89 28.29
C GLU A 27 1.49 -31.67 29.45
N TRP A 28 2.72 -32.14 29.31
CA TRP A 28 3.79 -32.04 30.31
C TRP A 28 5.08 -31.45 29.69
N PRO A 29 5.11 -30.12 29.45
CA PRO A 29 6.18 -29.48 28.69
C PRO A 29 7.49 -29.43 29.46
N GLU A 30 8.53 -30.08 28.92
CA GLU A 30 9.90 -30.06 29.45
C GLU A 30 10.87 -29.59 28.37
N PRO A 31 11.53 -28.42 28.53
CA PRO A 31 12.46 -27.91 27.52
C PRO A 31 13.76 -28.71 27.52
N ILE A 32 14.17 -29.15 26.33
CA ILE A 32 15.42 -29.87 26.07
C ILE A 32 16.26 -29.04 25.10
N THR A 33 17.51 -28.77 25.47
CA THR A 33 18.47 -28.11 24.60
C THR A 33 19.19 -29.13 23.72
N GLY A 34 19.33 -28.85 22.43
CA GLY A 34 20.13 -29.63 21.50
C GLY A 34 21.05 -28.75 20.66
N ALA A 35 22.03 -29.35 20.01
CA ALA A 35 22.99 -28.69 19.14
C ALA A 35 23.03 -29.29 17.73
N PHE A 36 23.55 -28.54 16.77
CA PHE A 36 23.90 -29.04 15.44
C PHE A 36 25.30 -28.59 15.06
N ASP A 37 25.85 -29.12 13.97
CA ASP A 37 27.22 -28.77 13.57
C ASP A 37 27.29 -27.31 13.13
N ALA A 38 28.30 -26.57 13.61
CA ALA A 38 28.45 -25.15 13.31
C ALA A 38 28.67 -24.85 11.82
N GLU A 39 29.03 -25.84 11.00
CA GLU A 39 29.12 -25.69 9.54
C GLU A 39 27.79 -25.27 8.90
N PHE A 40 26.65 -25.66 9.48
CA PHE A 40 25.34 -25.27 8.96
C PHE A 40 25.06 -23.77 9.10
N LEU A 41 25.82 -23.04 9.93
CA LEU A 41 25.71 -21.59 10.04
C LEU A 41 26.16 -20.85 8.76
N GLU A 42 26.77 -21.55 7.80
CA GLU A 42 27.02 -21.01 6.45
C GLU A 42 25.75 -20.87 5.60
N LEU A 43 24.65 -21.53 6.00
CA LEU A 43 23.36 -21.39 5.34
C LEU A 43 22.70 -20.06 5.70
N PRO A 44 21.85 -19.52 4.80
CA PRO A 44 20.97 -18.42 5.14
C PRO A 44 20.20 -18.69 6.45
N ARG A 45 20.17 -17.70 7.35
CA ARG A 45 19.55 -17.85 8.68
C ARG A 45 18.08 -18.28 8.58
N GLU A 46 17.34 -17.77 7.60
CA GLU A 46 15.94 -18.07 7.39
C GLU A 46 15.72 -19.54 6.99
N VAL A 47 16.68 -20.15 6.28
CA VAL A 47 16.65 -21.58 5.92
C VAL A 47 16.83 -22.44 7.18
N LEU A 48 17.76 -22.08 8.06
CA LEU A 48 17.97 -22.76 9.33
C LEU A 48 16.72 -22.67 10.22
N ILE A 49 16.18 -21.46 10.35
CA ILE A 49 14.97 -21.20 11.14
C ILE A 49 13.79 -22.01 10.58
N ALA A 50 13.53 -21.95 9.28
CA ALA A 50 12.45 -22.72 8.65
C ALA A 50 12.63 -24.23 8.84
N SER A 51 13.84 -24.75 8.64
CA SER A 51 14.15 -26.18 8.85
C SER A 51 13.88 -26.63 10.29
N MET A 52 14.18 -25.79 11.28
CA MET A 52 13.95 -26.09 12.70
C MET A 52 12.48 -25.94 13.09
N GLN A 53 11.82 -24.85 12.69
CA GLN A 53 10.46 -24.53 13.11
C GLN A 53 9.42 -25.36 12.37
N ASP A 54 9.48 -25.43 11.04
CA ASP A 54 8.41 -26.03 10.24
C ASP A 54 8.46 -27.55 10.27
N HIS A 55 9.67 -28.13 10.15
CA HIS A 55 9.82 -29.58 10.08
C HIS A 55 9.85 -30.25 11.46
N GLN A 56 10.35 -29.56 12.50
CA GLN A 56 10.63 -30.18 13.79
C GLN A 56 10.02 -29.47 15.01
N LYS A 57 9.38 -28.31 14.83
CA LYS A 57 8.80 -27.52 15.93
C LYS A 57 9.82 -27.14 17.01
N TYR A 58 11.05 -26.91 16.59
CA TYR A 58 12.14 -26.47 17.46
C TYR A 58 12.22 -24.94 17.50
N PHE A 59 12.73 -24.41 18.61
CA PHE A 59 12.99 -22.99 18.79
C PHE A 59 14.50 -22.73 18.61
N PRO A 60 14.92 -22.07 17.52
CA PRO A 60 16.31 -21.67 17.31
C PRO A 60 16.79 -20.74 18.40
N VAL A 61 18.09 -20.76 18.72
CA VAL A 61 18.69 -19.85 19.70
C VAL A 61 19.60 -18.84 19.02
N THR A 62 19.51 -17.58 19.41
CA THR A 62 20.37 -16.50 18.95
C THR A 62 21.16 -15.87 20.09
N ARG A 63 22.24 -15.18 19.77
CA ARG A 63 22.96 -14.29 20.67
C ARG A 63 23.33 -13.04 19.90
N ASP A 64 22.91 -11.88 20.42
CA ASP A 64 23.11 -10.57 19.78
C ASP A 64 22.60 -10.51 18.33
N GLY A 65 21.52 -11.24 18.03
CA GLY A 65 20.92 -11.34 16.70
C GLY A 65 21.49 -12.44 15.79
N GLU A 66 22.64 -13.03 16.14
CA GLU A 66 23.27 -14.10 15.37
C GLU A 66 22.78 -15.48 15.83
N LEU A 67 22.56 -16.40 14.89
CA LEU A 67 22.15 -17.77 15.22
C LEU A 67 23.30 -18.54 15.90
N LEU A 68 22.98 -19.21 17.01
CA LEU A 68 23.85 -20.21 17.61
C LEU A 68 23.60 -21.58 16.94
N PRO A 69 24.57 -22.50 16.96
CA PRO A 69 24.39 -23.86 16.50
C PRO A 69 23.61 -24.71 17.52
N ALA A 70 22.49 -24.16 18.01
CA ALA A 70 21.70 -24.69 19.11
C ALA A 70 20.20 -24.41 18.92
N PHE A 71 19.39 -25.29 19.47
CA PHE A 71 17.94 -25.21 19.44
C PHE A 71 17.34 -25.75 20.74
N ILE A 72 16.06 -25.45 20.95
CA ILE A 72 15.27 -25.96 22.06
C ILE A 72 14.08 -26.73 21.49
N THR A 73 13.89 -27.95 21.97
CA THR A 73 12.68 -28.75 21.71
C THR A 73 11.91 -28.95 23.02
N ILE A 74 10.61 -29.26 22.94
CA ILE A 74 9.78 -29.52 24.11
C ILE A 74 9.42 -31.00 24.16
N ALA A 75 9.94 -31.70 25.17
CA ALA A 75 9.51 -33.05 25.48
C ALA A 75 8.16 -33.01 26.21
N ASN A 76 7.30 -33.99 25.92
CA ASN A 76 6.00 -34.16 26.60
C ASN A 76 6.11 -35.08 27.84
N LEU A 77 7.26 -35.08 28.51
CA LEU A 77 7.51 -35.87 29.72
C LEU A 77 8.77 -35.41 30.45
N ALA A 78 8.78 -35.59 31.77
CA ALA A 78 9.98 -35.44 32.60
C ALA A 78 10.86 -36.71 32.51
N SER A 79 11.87 -36.67 31.64
CA SER A 79 12.75 -37.82 31.39
C SER A 79 13.79 -37.99 32.48
N ARG A 80 14.09 -39.24 32.85
CA ARG A 80 15.26 -39.55 33.68
C ARG A 80 16.58 -39.45 32.93
N ASN A 81 16.54 -39.40 31.59
CA ASN A 81 17.69 -39.21 30.73
C ASN A 81 17.39 -38.15 29.63
N PRO A 82 17.38 -36.85 29.99
CA PRO A 82 17.19 -35.76 29.03
C PRO A 82 18.22 -35.75 27.89
N ALA A 83 19.45 -36.19 28.16
CA ALA A 83 20.53 -36.22 27.17
C ALA A 83 20.24 -37.18 26.00
N ALA A 84 19.57 -38.30 26.25
CA ALA A 84 19.14 -39.21 25.17
C ALA A 84 18.05 -38.59 24.29
N ILE A 85 17.19 -37.73 24.85
CA ILE A 85 16.20 -36.98 24.07
C ILE A 85 16.93 -35.94 23.20
N ALA A 86 17.90 -35.22 23.77
CA ALA A 86 18.73 -34.29 23.01
C ALA A 86 19.40 -34.99 21.82
N ASP A 87 20.19 -36.05 22.05
CA ASP A 87 20.86 -36.83 20.99
C ASP A 87 19.89 -37.32 19.90
N GLY A 88 18.71 -37.79 20.30
CA GLY A 88 17.66 -38.20 19.37
C GLY A 88 17.21 -37.07 18.46
N ASN A 89 16.96 -35.86 19.00
CA ASN A 89 16.54 -34.70 18.22
C ASN A 89 17.69 -34.15 17.35
N GLU A 90 18.92 -34.16 17.85
CA GLU A 90 20.12 -33.77 17.07
C GLU A 90 20.32 -34.69 15.85
N ARG A 91 20.07 -35.99 16.01
CA ARG A 91 20.11 -36.96 14.91
C ARG A 91 18.98 -36.77 13.89
N VAL A 92 17.86 -36.20 14.29
CA VAL A 92 16.69 -35.96 13.41
C VAL A 92 16.87 -34.67 12.60
N ILE A 93 17.40 -33.60 13.21
CA ILE A 93 17.57 -32.32 12.52
C ILE A 93 18.74 -32.34 11.54
N ARG A 94 19.81 -33.09 11.84
CA ARG A 94 21.04 -33.12 11.02
C ARG A 94 20.79 -33.51 9.55
N PRO A 95 20.03 -34.57 9.23
CA PRO A 95 19.66 -34.87 7.84
C PRO A 95 18.88 -33.73 7.16
N ARG A 96 17.98 -33.05 7.87
CA ARG A 96 17.20 -31.93 7.31
C ARG A 96 18.06 -30.72 6.96
N LEU A 97 19.01 -30.38 7.84
CA LEU A 97 19.97 -29.31 7.55
C LEU A 97 20.92 -29.69 6.42
N LYS A 98 21.27 -30.98 6.30
CA LYS A 98 22.06 -31.48 5.17
C LYS A 98 21.31 -31.40 3.85
N ASP A 99 20.02 -31.73 3.83
CA ASP A 99 19.18 -31.57 2.64
C ASP A 99 19.08 -30.09 2.24
N ALA A 100 18.84 -29.19 3.20
CA ALA A 100 18.85 -27.75 2.95
C ALA A 100 20.20 -27.24 2.41
N ALA A 101 21.31 -27.73 2.98
CA ALA A 101 22.65 -27.41 2.47
C ALA A 101 22.86 -27.89 1.04
N PHE A 102 22.38 -29.09 0.72
CA PHE A 102 22.43 -29.61 -0.64
C PHE A 102 21.65 -28.71 -1.62
N PHE A 103 20.42 -28.30 -1.28
CA PHE A 103 19.64 -27.38 -2.12
C PHE A 103 20.37 -26.05 -2.33
N TRP A 104 20.91 -25.47 -1.26
CA TRP A 104 21.67 -24.22 -1.31
C TRP A 104 22.89 -24.30 -2.24
N GLU A 105 23.68 -25.35 -2.11
CA GLU A 105 24.85 -25.58 -2.97
C GLU A 105 24.46 -25.85 -4.42
N GLN A 106 23.43 -26.67 -4.63
CA GLN A 106 22.95 -27.04 -5.95
C GLN A 106 22.38 -25.83 -6.69
N ASP A 107 21.56 -25.02 -6.03
CA ASP A 107 20.94 -23.84 -6.62
C ASP A 107 21.98 -22.79 -7.04
N ARG A 108 23.03 -22.59 -6.23
CA ARG A 108 24.13 -21.65 -6.48
C ARG A 108 25.01 -22.00 -7.68
N ARG A 109 24.93 -23.24 -8.20
CA ARG A 109 25.65 -23.63 -9.42
C ARG A 109 25.11 -22.94 -10.67
N ARG A 110 23.84 -22.50 -10.64
CA ARG A 110 23.20 -21.77 -11.73
C ARG A 110 22.84 -20.36 -11.24
N PRO A 111 23.50 -19.31 -11.77
CA PRO A 111 23.19 -17.91 -11.43
C PRO A 111 21.70 -17.59 -11.56
N LEU A 112 21.22 -16.67 -10.73
CA LEU A 112 19.79 -16.37 -10.61
C LEU A 112 19.19 -15.88 -11.95
N ASP A 113 19.94 -15.12 -12.74
CA ASP A 113 19.47 -14.57 -14.01
C ASP A 113 19.28 -15.62 -15.10
N GLN A 114 20.05 -16.71 -15.08
CA GLN A 114 19.88 -17.83 -15.99
C GLN A 114 18.54 -18.53 -15.79
N ARG A 115 17.85 -18.31 -14.67
CA ARG A 115 16.53 -18.86 -14.35
C ARG A 115 15.37 -18.04 -14.90
N LEU A 116 15.63 -16.85 -15.46
CA LEU A 116 14.60 -16.01 -16.07
C LEU A 116 13.83 -16.74 -17.17
N ALA A 117 14.52 -17.57 -17.97
CA ALA A 117 13.91 -18.35 -19.03
C ALA A 117 12.94 -19.43 -18.50
N ASP A 118 13.15 -19.95 -17.28
CA ASP A 118 12.29 -20.96 -16.69
C ASP A 118 10.88 -20.42 -16.43
N GLN A 119 10.76 -19.11 -16.21
CA GLN A 119 9.48 -18.43 -15.97
C GLN A 119 8.51 -18.56 -17.17
N GLN A 120 9.02 -18.83 -18.38
CA GLN A 120 8.20 -19.08 -19.57
C GLN A 120 7.31 -20.32 -19.41
N HIS A 121 7.74 -21.29 -18.60
CA HIS A 121 7.04 -22.56 -18.38
C HIS A 121 6.09 -22.52 -17.19
N ILE A 122 6.09 -21.43 -16.42
CA ILE A 122 5.21 -21.25 -15.25
C ILE A 122 4.03 -20.40 -15.69
N VAL A 123 2.82 -20.97 -15.65
CA VAL A 123 1.60 -20.22 -15.99
C VAL A 123 1.28 -19.24 -14.87
N PHE A 124 1.22 -17.94 -15.18
CA PHE A 124 0.71 -16.95 -14.24
C PHE A 124 -0.82 -16.97 -14.23
N GLN A 125 -1.43 -16.81 -15.40
CA GLN A 125 -2.88 -16.90 -15.60
C GLN A 125 -3.15 -17.22 -17.08
N LYS A 126 -4.11 -18.11 -17.36
CA LYS A 126 -4.34 -18.69 -18.71
C LYS A 126 -4.46 -17.68 -19.86
N GLN A 127 -5.09 -16.53 -19.64
CA GLN A 127 -5.28 -15.46 -20.61
C GLN A 127 -4.18 -14.38 -20.55
N LEU A 128 -3.46 -14.28 -19.43
CA LEU A 128 -2.37 -13.29 -19.23
C LEU A 128 -0.97 -13.85 -19.56
N GLY A 129 -0.87 -15.16 -19.76
CA GLY A 129 0.35 -15.85 -20.16
C GLY A 129 1.15 -16.43 -19.00
N SER A 130 2.44 -16.53 -19.24
CA SER A 130 3.46 -17.08 -18.35
C SER A 130 3.89 -16.07 -17.28
N LEU A 131 4.67 -16.55 -16.32
CA LEU A 131 5.33 -15.70 -15.34
C LEU A 131 6.38 -14.80 -15.99
N HIS A 132 6.98 -15.24 -17.10
CA HIS A 132 7.87 -14.39 -17.89
C HIS A 132 7.12 -13.20 -18.52
N ASP A 133 5.91 -13.44 -19.05
CA ASP A 133 5.06 -12.38 -19.59
C ASP A 133 4.69 -11.37 -18.50
N LYS A 134 4.36 -11.86 -17.29
CA LYS A 134 4.14 -11.02 -16.11
C LYS A 134 5.38 -10.19 -15.77
N THR A 135 6.53 -10.83 -15.62
CA THR A 135 7.80 -10.16 -15.29
C THR A 135 8.12 -9.07 -16.31
N THR A 136 7.87 -9.31 -17.60
CA THR A 136 8.07 -8.31 -18.66
C THR A 136 7.22 -7.05 -18.46
N ARG A 137 5.92 -7.22 -18.13
CA ARG A 137 5.02 -6.09 -17.82
C ARG A 137 5.46 -5.35 -16.55
N VAL A 138 5.86 -6.09 -15.51
CA VAL A 138 6.36 -5.52 -14.24
C VAL A 138 7.64 -4.72 -14.45
N VAL A 139 8.58 -5.21 -15.28
CA VAL A 139 9.80 -4.48 -15.65
C VAL A 139 9.47 -3.13 -16.29
N ALA A 140 8.53 -3.11 -17.24
CA ALA A 140 8.12 -1.88 -17.92
C ALA A 140 7.53 -0.85 -16.93
N LEU A 141 6.67 -1.28 -16.01
CA LEU A 141 6.10 -0.41 -14.98
C LEU A 141 7.15 0.05 -13.95
N ALA A 142 8.03 -0.84 -13.50
CA ALA A 142 9.06 -0.52 -12.51
C ALA A 142 9.99 0.58 -13.01
N ARG A 143 10.34 0.59 -14.30
CA ARG A 143 11.15 1.66 -14.92
C ARG A 143 10.47 3.03 -14.85
N VAL A 144 9.15 3.09 -15.05
CA VAL A 144 8.38 4.34 -14.98
C VAL A 144 8.21 4.81 -13.54
N ILE A 145 8.10 3.87 -12.59
CA ILE A 145 7.94 4.17 -11.16
C ILE A 145 9.28 4.58 -10.50
N ALA A 146 10.41 4.03 -10.96
CA ALA A 146 11.72 4.20 -10.33
C ALA A 146 12.07 5.66 -9.96
N PRO A 147 11.89 6.67 -10.84
CA PRO A 147 12.21 8.06 -10.51
C PRO A 147 11.46 8.60 -9.29
N ALA A 148 10.17 8.24 -9.13
CA ALA A 148 9.34 8.72 -8.02
C ALA A 148 9.72 8.11 -6.67
N THR A 149 10.38 6.95 -6.67
CA THR A 149 10.93 6.30 -5.47
C THR A 149 12.35 6.75 -5.14
N GLY A 150 13.02 7.44 -6.07
CA GLY A 150 14.46 7.74 -5.98
C GLY A 150 15.36 6.56 -6.35
N ALA A 151 14.82 5.50 -6.94
CA ALA A 151 15.61 4.35 -7.38
C ALA A 151 16.39 4.67 -8.65
N GLY A 152 17.59 4.10 -8.78
CA GLY A 152 18.27 4.03 -10.08
C GLY A 152 17.45 3.17 -11.04
N GLU A 153 17.16 3.69 -12.24
CA GLU A 153 16.33 2.98 -13.23
C GLU A 153 16.88 1.57 -13.53
N ALA A 154 18.22 1.44 -13.65
CA ALA A 154 18.88 0.17 -13.89
C ALA A 154 18.71 -0.85 -12.74
N ASP A 155 18.77 -0.39 -11.48
CA ASP A 155 18.58 -1.28 -10.32
C ASP A 155 17.12 -1.73 -10.22
N ALA A 156 16.15 -0.82 -10.43
CA ALA A 156 14.73 -1.17 -10.43
C ALA A 156 14.37 -2.12 -11.58
N GLU A 157 14.92 -1.88 -12.78
CA GLU A 157 14.74 -2.77 -13.93
C GLU A 157 15.33 -4.16 -13.64
N ARG A 158 16.58 -4.21 -13.15
CA ARG A 158 17.26 -5.48 -12.87
C ARG A 158 16.59 -6.25 -11.75
N ALA A 159 16.15 -5.58 -10.68
CA ALA A 159 15.38 -6.20 -9.62
C ALA A 159 14.05 -6.75 -10.13
N ALA A 160 13.34 -6.02 -10.99
CA ALA A 160 12.09 -6.50 -11.60
C ALA A 160 12.33 -7.74 -12.46
N GLN A 161 13.39 -7.77 -13.27
CA GLN A 161 13.76 -8.95 -14.08
C GLN A 161 14.00 -10.19 -13.21
N LEU A 162 14.68 -10.03 -12.07
CA LEU A 162 15.07 -11.14 -11.20
C LEU A 162 14.01 -11.52 -10.15
N SER A 163 12.99 -10.70 -9.94
CA SER A 163 11.99 -10.78 -8.85
C SER A 163 11.35 -12.14 -8.59
N ARG A 164 11.28 -13.01 -9.59
CA ARG A 164 10.63 -14.33 -9.48
C ARG A 164 11.49 -15.49 -9.98
N CYS A 165 12.78 -15.25 -10.18
CA CYS A 165 13.72 -16.27 -10.64
C CYS A 165 14.00 -17.34 -9.57
N ASP A 166 13.79 -17.03 -8.30
CA ASP A 166 13.99 -17.97 -7.20
C ASP A 166 12.87 -19.02 -7.12
N LEU A 167 11.70 -18.77 -7.71
CA LEU A 167 10.60 -19.74 -7.76
C LEU A 167 10.94 -21.04 -8.51
N SER A 168 12.01 -21.07 -9.31
CA SER A 168 12.51 -22.30 -9.97
C SER A 168 13.68 -22.96 -9.24
N THR A 169 13.97 -22.55 -8.01
CA THR A 169 15.06 -23.10 -7.19
C THR A 169 14.57 -24.28 -6.35
N GLU A 170 15.45 -25.24 -6.08
CA GLU A 170 15.14 -26.39 -5.22
C GLU A 170 14.82 -25.93 -3.79
N MET A 171 15.54 -24.92 -3.29
CA MET A 171 15.30 -24.34 -1.97
C MET A 171 13.89 -23.76 -1.82
N VAL A 172 13.40 -23.00 -2.81
CA VAL A 172 12.03 -22.45 -2.76
C VAL A 172 10.99 -23.54 -3.03
N GLY A 173 11.35 -24.58 -3.79
CA GLY A 173 10.51 -25.78 -3.92
C GLY A 173 10.25 -26.48 -2.59
N GLU A 174 11.29 -26.62 -1.75
CA GLU A 174 11.18 -27.21 -0.41
C GLU A 174 10.58 -26.22 0.62
N PHE A 175 10.97 -24.93 0.54
CA PHE A 175 10.54 -23.88 1.46
C PHE A 175 9.87 -22.70 0.71
N PRO A 176 8.62 -22.85 0.22
CA PRO A 176 7.93 -21.81 -0.57
C PRO A 176 7.77 -20.45 0.15
N GLN A 177 7.76 -20.47 1.48
CA GLN A 177 7.71 -19.29 2.35
C GLN A 177 8.98 -18.42 2.28
N LEU A 178 10.09 -18.95 1.76
CA LEU A 178 11.36 -18.23 1.61
C LEU A 178 11.51 -17.55 0.24
N GLN A 179 10.46 -17.54 -0.59
CA GLN A 179 10.46 -16.77 -1.84
C GLN A 179 10.75 -15.27 -1.59
N GLY A 180 11.41 -14.61 -2.54
CA GLY A 180 11.97 -13.27 -2.40
C GLY A 180 13.23 -13.24 -1.55
N THR A 181 13.18 -13.79 -0.33
CA THR A 181 14.36 -13.89 0.57
C THR A 181 15.48 -14.69 -0.09
N MET A 182 15.17 -15.86 -0.64
CA MET A 182 16.17 -16.65 -1.37
C MET A 182 16.61 -15.97 -2.66
N GLY A 183 15.72 -15.28 -3.36
CA GLY A 183 16.07 -14.41 -4.49
C GLY A 183 17.15 -13.38 -4.12
N ALA A 184 17.04 -12.72 -2.97
CA ALA A 184 18.04 -11.78 -2.47
C ALA A 184 19.41 -12.44 -2.24
N TYR A 185 19.42 -13.59 -1.55
CA TYR A 185 20.63 -14.36 -1.28
C TYR A 185 21.31 -14.84 -2.58
N TYR A 186 20.53 -15.36 -3.52
CA TYR A 186 21.05 -15.84 -4.80
C TYR A 186 21.57 -14.70 -5.69
N ALA A 187 20.87 -13.56 -5.73
CA ALA A 187 21.33 -12.37 -6.43
C ALA A 187 22.67 -11.86 -5.86
N ALA A 188 22.78 -11.76 -4.54
CA ALA A 188 24.02 -11.35 -3.89
C ALA A 188 25.17 -12.34 -4.19
N SER A 189 24.89 -13.65 -4.14
CA SER A 189 25.89 -14.67 -4.47
C SER A 189 26.30 -14.69 -5.94
N SER A 190 25.45 -14.14 -6.83
CA SER A 190 25.70 -14.01 -8.27
C SER A 190 26.38 -12.68 -8.64
N GLY A 191 26.67 -11.81 -7.66
CA GLY A 191 27.35 -10.53 -7.88
C GLY A 191 26.45 -9.35 -8.26
N GLU A 192 25.13 -9.46 -8.05
CA GLU A 192 24.21 -8.34 -8.24
C GLU A 192 24.46 -7.21 -7.22
N SER A 193 23.98 -6.01 -7.52
CA SER A 193 24.13 -4.86 -6.61
C SER A 193 23.36 -5.07 -5.30
N ALA A 194 23.83 -4.45 -4.21
CA ALA A 194 23.11 -4.50 -2.93
C ALA A 194 21.69 -3.92 -3.03
N ALA A 195 21.45 -2.94 -3.90
CA ALA A 195 20.13 -2.39 -4.17
C ALA A 195 19.21 -3.43 -4.81
N VAL A 196 19.69 -4.16 -5.81
CA VAL A 196 18.94 -5.26 -6.45
C VAL A 196 18.65 -6.37 -5.44
N SER A 197 19.67 -6.87 -4.73
CA SER A 197 19.47 -7.94 -3.73
C SER A 197 18.48 -7.54 -2.64
N THR A 198 18.56 -6.31 -2.13
CA THR A 198 17.63 -5.82 -1.11
C THR A 198 16.21 -5.77 -1.64
N ALA A 199 16.00 -5.20 -2.84
CA ALA A 199 14.70 -5.11 -3.48
C ALA A 199 14.03 -6.49 -3.65
N LEU A 200 14.78 -7.51 -4.05
CA LEU A 200 14.27 -8.88 -4.21
C LEU A 200 13.75 -9.48 -2.89
N GLY A 201 14.41 -9.18 -1.77
CA GLY A 201 14.01 -9.66 -0.45
C GLY A 201 12.76 -8.98 0.13
N GLU A 202 12.39 -7.82 -0.39
CA GLU A 202 11.32 -7.00 0.19
C GLU A 202 10.13 -6.75 -0.74
N PHE A 203 10.19 -7.00 -2.04
CA PHE A 203 9.11 -6.55 -2.94
C PHE A 203 7.74 -7.21 -2.70
N TYR A 204 7.73 -8.40 -2.11
CA TYR A 204 6.50 -9.05 -1.65
C TYR A 204 5.84 -8.31 -0.49
N ARG A 205 6.55 -7.42 0.21
CA ARG A 205 6.03 -6.59 1.30
C ARG A 205 5.13 -5.47 0.77
N PRO A 206 4.06 -5.09 1.49
CA PRO A 206 3.50 -5.79 2.66
C PRO A 206 2.80 -7.10 2.25
N ARG A 207 3.08 -8.19 2.97
CA ARG A 207 2.53 -9.54 2.71
C ARG A 207 1.19 -9.77 3.37
N PHE A 208 0.89 -9.05 4.46
CA PHE A 208 -0.37 -9.10 5.21
C PHE A 208 -0.69 -7.73 5.82
N ALA A 209 -1.87 -7.59 6.43
CA ALA A 209 -2.29 -6.34 7.05
C ALA A 209 -1.36 -5.98 8.22
N GLY A 210 -0.80 -4.77 8.22
CA GLY A 210 0.15 -4.33 9.24
C GLY A 210 1.60 -4.79 9.02
N ASP A 211 1.90 -5.56 7.96
CA ASP A 211 3.29 -5.89 7.59
C ASP A 211 4.06 -4.61 7.22
N GLU A 212 5.38 -4.69 7.36
CA GLU A 212 6.31 -3.64 6.94
C GLU A 212 6.17 -3.36 5.44
N LEU A 213 6.55 -2.14 5.04
CA LEU A 213 6.65 -1.76 3.63
C LEU A 213 8.07 -2.00 3.11
N PRO A 214 8.26 -2.16 1.79
CA PRO A 214 9.60 -2.16 1.20
C PRO A 214 10.31 -0.84 1.50
N ALA A 215 11.47 -0.91 2.12
CA ALA A 215 12.22 0.25 2.57
C ALA A 215 13.14 0.81 1.49
N SER A 216 13.68 -0.03 0.60
CA SER A 216 14.57 0.47 -0.45
C SER A 216 13.78 1.06 -1.62
N PRO A 217 14.31 2.10 -2.29
CA PRO A 217 13.69 2.67 -3.48
C PRO A 217 13.37 1.65 -4.57
N ALA A 218 14.33 0.77 -4.90
CA ALA A 218 14.12 -0.25 -5.92
C ALA A 218 13.02 -1.24 -5.50
N GLY A 219 13.00 -1.64 -4.23
CA GLY A 219 11.95 -2.49 -3.67
C GLY A 219 10.57 -1.86 -3.74
N GLN A 220 10.44 -0.57 -3.41
CA GLN A 220 9.18 0.18 -3.55
C GLN A 220 8.69 0.18 -5.00
N ALA A 221 9.60 0.45 -5.95
CA ALA A 221 9.25 0.50 -7.36
C ALA A 221 8.73 -0.84 -7.87
N ILE A 222 9.43 -1.94 -7.58
CA ILE A 222 9.02 -3.27 -8.05
C ILE A 222 7.81 -3.82 -7.30
N ALA A 223 7.66 -3.51 -6.00
CA ALA A 223 6.49 -3.88 -5.21
C ALA A 223 5.21 -3.19 -5.70
N LEU A 224 5.31 -1.92 -6.08
CA LEU A 224 4.19 -1.17 -6.66
C LEU A 224 3.87 -1.68 -8.06
N ALA A 225 4.88 -1.85 -8.91
CA ALA A 225 4.71 -2.36 -10.28
C ALA A 225 4.01 -3.73 -10.32
N ASP A 226 4.44 -4.68 -9.47
CA ASP A 226 3.84 -6.02 -9.40
C ASP A 226 2.36 -5.99 -8.97
N ARG A 227 2.03 -5.14 -8.00
CA ARG A 227 0.66 -5.00 -7.50
C ARG A 227 -0.25 -4.38 -8.56
N LEU A 228 0.21 -3.33 -9.24
CA LEU A 228 -0.57 -2.68 -10.31
C LEU A 228 -0.78 -3.62 -11.50
N ASP A 229 0.27 -4.34 -11.94
CA ASP A 229 0.15 -5.37 -12.98
C ASP A 229 -0.87 -6.45 -12.60
N THR A 230 -0.79 -6.96 -11.36
CA THR A 230 -1.72 -8.00 -10.88
C THR A 230 -3.15 -7.48 -10.84
N LEU A 231 -3.38 -6.27 -10.30
CA LEU A 231 -4.71 -5.67 -10.24
C LEU A 231 -5.31 -5.53 -11.64
N VAL A 232 -4.58 -4.91 -12.56
CA VAL A 232 -5.05 -4.67 -13.92
C VAL A 232 -5.28 -5.98 -14.68
N GLY A 233 -4.31 -6.90 -14.65
CA GLY A 233 -4.41 -8.18 -15.34
C GLY A 233 -5.56 -9.04 -14.85
N ILE A 234 -5.74 -9.16 -13.53
CA ILE A 234 -6.80 -10.01 -12.96
C ILE A 234 -8.19 -9.39 -13.16
N PHE A 235 -8.32 -8.06 -13.14
CA PHE A 235 -9.56 -7.40 -13.53
C PHE A 235 -9.88 -7.59 -15.03
N ALA A 236 -8.87 -7.52 -15.91
CA ALA A 236 -9.05 -7.71 -17.35
C ALA A 236 -9.66 -9.07 -17.71
N VAL A 237 -9.35 -10.11 -16.95
CA VAL A 237 -9.86 -11.48 -17.15
C VAL A 237 -11.14 -11.78 -16.36
N GLY A 238 -11.75 -10.76 -15.74
CA GLY A 238 -13.03 -10.87 -15.03
C GLY A 238 -12.95 -11.64 -13.71
N MET A 239 -11.79 -11.65 -13.05
CA MET A 239 -11.57 -12.39 -11.79
C MET A 239 -11.43 -11.45 -10.58
N GLU A 240 -12.13 -10.32 -10.62
CA GLU A 240 -12.19 -9.37 -9.51
C GLU A 240 -12.89 -9.95 -8.27
N PRO A 241 -12.62 -9.44 -7.06
CA PRO A 241 -13.19 -10.00 -5.83
C PRO A 241 -14.71 -9.85 -5.78
N THR A 242 -15.42 -10.90 -5.34
CA THR A 242 -16.89 -10.91 -5.23
C THR A 242 -17.31 -11.36 -3.83
N GLY A 243 -18.15 -10.56 -3.16
CA GLY A 243 -18.51 -10.80 -1.76
C GLY A 243 -17.24 -10.97 -0.90
N ASP A 244 -17.14 -12.04 -0.13
CA ASP A 244 -15.94 -12.30 0.68
C ASP A 244 -14.79 -12.99 -0.09
N LYS A 245 -15.03 -13.45 -1.32
CA LYS A 245 -14.03 -14.19 -2.10
C LYS A 245 -13.04 -13.25 -2.76
N ASP A 246 -11.75 -13.47 -2.49
CA ASP A 246 -10.63 -12.77 -3.11
C ASP A 246 -9.48 -13.77 -3.41
N PRO A 247 -9.61 -14.59 -4.48
CA PRO A 247 -8.69 -15.69 -4.75
C PRO A 247 -7.27 -15.25 -5.12
N TYR A 248 -7.10 -14.00 -5.59
CA TYR A 248 -5.80 -13.42 -5.95
C TYR A 248 -5.32 -12.36 -4.94
N ALA A 249 -5.97 -12.25 -3.79
CA ALA A 249 -5.67 -11.28 -2.74
C ALA A 249 -5.60 -9.81 -3.26
N LEU A 250 -6.47 -9.44 -4.22
CA LEU A 250 -6.49 -8.13 -4.85
C LEU A 250 -6.79 -7.00 -3.87
N ARG A 251 -7.62 -7.23 -2.85
CA ARG A 251 -7.87 -6.22 -1.79
C ARG A 251 -6.59 -5.91 -1.03
N ARG A 252 -5.78 -6.93 -0.77
CA ARG A 252 -4.48 -6.80 -0.10
C ARG A 252 -3.47 -6.12 -1.01
N ALA A 253 -3.41 -6.50 -2.28
CA ALA A 253 -2.55 -5.86 -3.28
C ALA A 253 -2.87 -4.37 -3.43
N ALA A 254 -4.16 -4.02 -3.57
CA ALA A 254 -4.61 -2.63 -3.65
C ALA A 254 -4.23 -1.82 -2.41
N LEU A 255 -4.52 -2.34 -1.21
CA LEU A 255 -4.13 -1.65 0.02
C LEU A 255 -2.60 -1.51 0.14
N GLY A 256 -1.84 -2.54 -0.22
CA GLY A 256 -0.38 -2.49 -0.21
C GLY A 256 0.18 -1.42 -1.16
N ALA A 257 -0.36 -1.31 -2.38
CA ALA A 257 0.03 -0.28 -3.34
C ALA A 257 -0.25 1.13 -2.79
N LEU A 258 -1.43 1.36 -2.21
CA LEU A 258 -1.81 2.63 -1.61
C LEU A 258 -0.90 2.99 -0.42
N ARG A 259 -0.63 2.03 0.46
CA ARG A 259 0.27 2.23 1.60
C ARG A 259 1.68 2.58 1.17
N ILE A 260 2.23 1.90 0.16
CA ILE A 260 3.55 2.22 -0.40
C ILE A 260 3.58 3.68 -0.86
N CYS A 261 2.56 4.14 -1.59
CA CYS A 261 2.52 5.53 -2.05
C CYS A 261 2.32 6.55 -0.91
N ILE A 262 1.45 6.27 0.06
CA ILE A 262 1.10 7.20 1.13
C ILE A 262 2.21 7.26 2.19
N GLU A 263 2.62 6.12 2.75
CA GLU A 263 3.52 6.05 3.90
C GLU A 263 4.98 6.34 3.53
N HIS A 264 5.35 6.24 2.25
CA HIS A 264 6.63 6.74 1.72
C HIS A 264 6.52 8.08 0.98
N GLU A 265 5.35 8.72 1.03
CA GLU A 265 5.13 10.04 0.43
C GLU A 265 5.54 10.13 -1.05
N LEU A 266 5.22 9.09 -1.83
CA LEU A 266 5.57 9.02 -3.25
C LEU A 266 4.66 9.92 -4.07
N ASP A 267 5.26 10.85 -4.83
CA ASP A 267 4.53 11.72 -5.76
C ASP A 267 4.22 10.97 -7.06
N ILE A 268 3.22 10.09 -6.99
CA ILE A 268 2.80 9.22 -8.08
C ILE A 268 1.30 9.43 -8.34
N ASP A 269 0.96 9.66 -9.59
CA ASP A 269 -0.40 9.49 -10.10
C ASP A 269 -0.59 8.04 -10.56
N LEU A 270 -1.55 7.33 -9.96
CA LEU A 270 -1.80 5.94 -10.29
C LEU A 270 -2.55 5.79 -11.62
N GLN A 271 -3.31 6.80 -12.08
CA GLN A 271 -4.13 6.66 -13.29
C GLN A 271 -3.29 6.42 -14.56
N PRO A 272 -2.20 7.17 -14.82
CA PRO A 272 -1.32 6.88 -15.95
C PRO A 272 -0.64 5.51 -15.86
N LEU A 273 -0.25 5.08 -14.65
CA LEU A 273 0.37 3.76 -14.46
C LEU A 273 -0.61 2.62 -14.72
N LEU A 274 -1.87 2.79 -14.32
CA LEU A 274 -2.95 1.83 -14.63
C LEU A 274 -3.19 1.78 -16.14
N ALA A 275 -3.23 2.93 -16.82
CA ALA A 275 -3.36 2.97 -18.28
C ALA A 275 -2.21 2.24 -18.99
N GLN A 276 -0.97 2.47 -18.55
CA GLN A 276 0.20 1.77 -19.08
C GLN A 276 0.15 0.26 -18.82
N ALA A 277 -0.30 -0.16 -17.64
CA ALA A 277 -0.48 -1.58 -17.32
C ALA A 277 -1.55 -2.23 -18.21
N VAL A 278 -2.62 -1.50 -18.55
CA VAL A 278 -3.65 -1.95 -19.50
C VAL A 278 -3.08 -2.12 -20.90
N GLU A 279 -2.29 -1.14 -21.38
CA GLU A 279 -1.63 -1.20 -22.69
C GLU A 279 -0.66 -2.40 -22.81
N ALA A 280 -0.05 -2.81 -21.69
CA ALA A 280 0.88 -3.92 -21.64
C ALA A 280 0.20 -5.31 -21.66
N LEU A 281 -1.13 -5.38 -21.57
CA LEU A 281 -1.87 -6.64 -21.60
C LEU A 281 -1.75 -7.34 -22.98
N PRO A 282 -1.95 -8.68 -23.04
CA PRO A 282 -1.90 -9.42 -24.29
C PRO A 282 -2.82 -8.83 -25.37
N ALA A 283 -2.28 -8.70 -26.59
CA ALA A 283 -3.00 -8.14 -27.71
C ALA A 283 -4.30 -8.91 -28.00
N GLY A 284 -5.40 -8.17 -28.20
CA GLY A 284 -6.72 -8.75 -28.46
C GLY A 284 -7.48 -9.24 -27.21
N LEU A 285 -6.92 -9.08 -26.00
CA LEU A 285 -7.63 -9.38 -24.76
C LEU A 285 -8.80 -8.41 -24.51
N LEU A 286 -8.62 -7.14 -24.85
CA LEU A 286 -9.61 -6.07 -24.63
C LEU A 286 -9.85 -5.29 -25.92
N SER A 287 -11.06 -4.75 -26.08
CA SER A 287 -11.31 -3.69 -27.06
C SER A 287 -10.73 -2.36 -26.57
N ALA A 288 -10.54 -1.39 -27.47
CA ALA A 288 -10.07 -0.05 -27.09
C ALA A 288 -11.02 0.65 -26.10
N ALA A 289 -12.33 0.41 -26.19
CA ALA A 289 -13.30 0.99 -25.25
C ALA A 289 -13.20 0.34 -23.86
N ASP A 290 -12.98 -0.98 -23.81
CA ASP A 290 -12.86 -1.73 -22.55
C ASP A 290 -11.55 -1.42 -21.82
N ALA A 291 -10.50 -1.05 -22.56
CA ALA A 291 -9.20 -0.68 -22.00
C ALA A 291 -9.29 0.53 -21.06
N GLN A 292 -9.90 1.63 -21.49
CA GLN A 292 -10.07 2.82 -20.64
C GLN A 292 -10.98 2.53 -19.44
N ALA A 293 -12.10 1.86 -19.67
CA ALA A 293 -13.03 1.50 -18.61
C ALA A 293 -12.41 0.58 -17.55
N LEU A 294 -11.44 -0.25 -17.94
CA LEU A 294 -10.69 -1.11 -17.02
C LEU A 294 -9.81 -0.30 -16.06
N ALA A 295 -9.04 0.66 -16.57
CA ALA A 295 -8.20 1.51 -15.71
C ALA A 295 -9.05 2.26 -14.66
N ASP A 296 -10.18 2.83 -15.09
CA ASP A 296 -11.09 3.55 -14.20
C ASP A 296 -11.73 2.64 -13.14
N ARG A 297 -12.08 1.40 -13.50
CA ARG A 297 -12.59 0.39 -12.55
C ARG A 297 -11.54 0.00 -11.51
N VAL A 298 -10.30 -0.20 -11.93
CA VAL A 298 -9.20 -0.53 -11.01
C VAL A 298 -8.90 0.64 -10.09
N MET A 299 -8.93 1.88 -10.61
CA MET A 299 -8.81 3.09 -9.80
C MET A 299 -9.92 3.19 -8.75
N ALA A 300 -11.18 2.99 -9.16
CA ALA A 300 -12.31 2.99 -8.22
C ALA A 300 -12.13 1.93 -7.13
N PHE A 301 -11.66 0.74 -7.49
CA PHE A 301 -11.37 -0.33 -6.53
C PHE A 301 -10.25 0.05 -5.54
N LEU A 302 -9.19 0.73 -5.99
CA LEU A 302 -8.15 1.29 -5.13
C LEU A 302 -8.73 2.32 -4.16
N LEU A 303 -9.47 3.31 -4.65
CA LEU A 303 -10.09 4.35 -3.81
C LEU A 303 -11.05 3.76 -2.78
N ASP A 304 -11.79 2.69 -3.13
CA ASP A 304 -12.64 1.98 -2.19
C ASP A 304 -11.88 1.36 -1.01
N ARG A 305 -10.60 1.01 -1.18
CA ARG A 305 -9.77 0.50 -0.07
C ARG A 305 -9.33 1.59 0.90
N LEU A 306 -9.23 2.84 0.45
CA LEU A 306 -8.85 3.96 1.32
C LEU A 306 -9.87 4.22 2.42
N ARG A 307 -11.16 3.92 2.20
CA ARG A 307 -12.19 4.07 3.24
C ARG A 307 -11.86 3.29 4.51
N ALA A 308 -11.50 2.01 4.36
CA ALA A 308 -11.10 1.18 5.50
C ALA A 308 -9.78 1.65 6.11
N TYR A 309 -8.79 1.99 5.26
CA TYR A 309 -7.49 2.49 5.69
C TYR A 309 -7.55 3.71 6.62
N TYR A 310 -8.40 4.68 6.27
CA TYR A 310 -8.59 5.90 7.06
C TYR A 310 -9.56 5.69 8.24
N ALA A 311 -10.56 4.82 8.11
CA ALA A 311 -11.43 4.46 9.22
C ALA A 311 -10.65 3.84 10.39
N ASP A 312 -9.69 2.95 10.11
CA ASP A 312 -8.79 2.35 11.11
C ASP A 312 -7.89 3.40 11.80
N ARG A 313 -7.75 4.59 11.20
CA ARG A 313 -7.01 5.75 11.74
C ARG A 313 -7.92 6.79 12.40
N GLY A 314 -9.19 6.48 12.59
CA GLY A 314 -10.16 7.36 13.25
C GLY A 314 -10.71 8.49 12.38
N VAL A 315 -10.48 8.47 11.06
CA VAL A 315 -11.08 9.42 10.13
C VAL A 315 -12.52 8.98 9.84
N THR A 316 -13.45 9.92 9.92
CA THR A 316 -14.88 9.66 9.70
C THR A 316 -15.20 9.50 8.21
N ASN A 317 -16.21 8.69 7.90
CA ASN A 317 -16.57 8.36 6.52
C ASN A 317 -16.96 9.61 5.70
N ASP A 318 -17.64 10.58 6.29
CA ASP A 318 -18.01 11.84 5.61
C ASP A 318 -16.79 12.69 5.21
N THR A 319 -15.72 12.66 6.00
CA THR A 319 -14.43 13.28 5.65
C THR A 319 -13.77 12.54 4.48
N VAL A 320 -13.82 11.20 4.47
CA VAL A 320 -13.32 10.42 3.34
C VAL A 320 -14.10 10.72 2.06
N GLU A 321 -15.43 10.73 2.11
CA GLU A 321 -16.27 11.07 0.94
C GLU A 321 -16.02 12.50 0.44
N ALA A 322 -15.82 13.47 1.35
CA ALA A 322 -15.52 14.86 0.97
C ALA A 322 -14.26 14.95 0.09
N VAL A 323 -13.21 14.19 0.41
CA VAL A 323 -11.97 14.16 -0.37
C VAL A 323 -12.14 13.36 -1.66
N LEU A 324 -12.73 12.16 -1.57
CA LEU A 324 -12.87 11.25 -2.72
C LEU A 324 -13.86 11.75 -3.79
N ALA A 325 -14.81 12.63 -3.44
CA ALA A 325 -15.73 13.26 -4.38
C ALA A 325 -15.03 14.10 -5.48
N ARG A 326 -13.76 14.46 -5.25
CA ARG A 326 -12.91 15.13 -6.25
C ARG A 326 -12.25 14.18 -7.25
N HIS A 327 -12.43 12.88 -7.06
CA HIS A 327 -11.79 11.81 -7.84
C HIS A 327 -10.26 11.99 -8.00
N PRO A 328 -9.50 12.34 -6.94
CA PRO A 328 -8.04 12.39 -7.02
C PRO A 328 -7.47 11.00 -7.31
N THR A 329 -6.40 10.95 -8.08
CA THR A 329 -5.76 9.72 -8.56
C THR A 329 -4.37 9.48 -7.97
N SER A 330 -3.81 10.48 -7.29
CA SER A 330 -2.57 10.36 -6.52
C SER A 330 -2.86 10.03 -5.05
N PRO A 331 -2.38 8.90 -4.51
CA PRO A 331 -2.58 8.54 -3.11
C PRO A 331 -1.98 9.55 -2.13
N ARG A 332 -0.80 10.11 -2.44
CA ARG A 332 -0.17 11.15 -1.62
C ARG A 332 -1.02 12.42 -1.59
N ASP A 333 -1.53 12.86 -2.73
CA ASP A 333 -2.42 14.03 -2.79
C ASP A 333 -3.70 13.82 -1.97
N ILE A 334 -4.27 12.60 -2.02
CA ILE A 334 -5.41 12.22 -1.17
C ILE A 334 -5.07 12.36 0.30
N ASP A 335 -3.90 11.86 0.72
CA ASP A 335 -3.48 11.91 2.11
C ASP A 335 -3.28 13.34 2.62
N LEU A 336 -2.67 14.22 1.82
CA LEU A 336 -2.55 15.64 2.16
C LEU A 336 -3.92 16.32 2.30
N ARG A 337 -4.86 16.03 1.41
CA ARG A 337 -6.25 16.53 1.51
C ARG A 337 -6.95 15.97 2.73
N MET A 338 -6.74 14.69 3.05
CA MET A 338 -7.35 14.04 4.22
C MET A 338 -6.92 14.75 5.51
N HIS A 339 -5.61 14.95 5.69
CA HIS A 339 -5.06 15.68 6.82
C HIS A 339 -5.60 17.11 6.91
N ALA A 340 -5.66 17.82 5.78
CA ALA A 340 -6.21 19.17 5.73
C ALA A 340 -7.68 19.24 6.14
N VAL A 341 -8.52 18.35 5.62
CA VAL A 341 -9.96 18.33 5.92
C VAL A 341 -10.21 17.90 7.37
N THR A 342 -9.46 16.93 7.89
CA THR A 342 -9.51 16.55 9.30
C THR A 342 -9.12 17.72 10.22
N GLY A 343 -8.06 18.47 9.88
CA GLY A 343 -7.68 19.67 10.61
C GLY A 343 -8.72 20.78 10.54
N PHE A 344 -9.29 21.03 9.35
CA PHE A 344 -10.38 21.99 9.16
C PHE A 344 -11.61 21.64 10.00
N ARG A 345 -12.01 20.36 10.08
CA ARG A 345 -13.16 19.91 10.88
C ARG A 345 -13.06 20.31 12.35
N ALA A 346 -11.85 20.37 12.90
CA ALA A 346 -11.62 20.77 14.30
C ALA A 346 -11.77 22.29 14.54
N MET A 347 -11.93 23.10 13.49
CA MET A 347 -12.08 24.54 13.60
C MET A 347 -13.52 24.94 13.97
N PRO A 348 -13.72 25.97 14.82
CA PRO A 348 -15.06 26.50 15.14
C PRO A 348 -15.88 26.93 13.91
N GLU A 349 -15.21 27.39 12.86
CA GLU A 349 -15.80 27.87 11.61
C GLU A 349 -16.39 26.74 10.75
N ALA A 350 -15.90 25.51 10.93
CA ALA A 350 -16.09 24.41 9.99
C ALA A 350 -17.54 24.03 9.77
N ALA A 351 -18.31 23.91 10.87
CA ALA A 351 -19.71 23.54 10.82
C ALA A 351 -20.56 24.56 10.03
N SER A 352 -20.31 25.87 10.23
CA SER A 352 -21.02 26.94 9.52
C SER A 352 -20.69 26.90 8.03
N LEU A 353 -19.41 26.81 7.69
CA LEU A 353 -18.94 26.82 6.31
C LEU A 353 -19.34 25.57 5.53
N ALA A 354 -19.34 24.40 6.17
CA ALA A 354 -19.85 23.15 5.58
C ALA A 354 -21.35 23.26 5.29
N GLN A 355 -22.14 23.80 6.23
CA GLN A 355 -23.57 24.02 6.03
C GLN A 355 -23.85 25.04 4.91
N ALA A 356 -23.10 26.14 4.88
CA ALA A 356 -23.18 27.16 3.83
C ALA A 356 -22.84 26.57 2.45
N ASN A 357 -21.79 25.76 2.35
CA ASN A 357 -21.42 25.06 1.11
C ASN A 357 -22.50 24.07 0.67
N LYS A 358 -23.09 23.33 1.61
CA LYS A 358 -24.22 22.43 1.32
C LYS A 358 -25.44 23.18 0.81
N ARG A 359 -25.74 24.36 1.37
CA ARG A 359 -26.80 25.25 0.86
C ARG A 359 -26.47 25.73 -0.55
N ALA A 360 -25.25 26.22 -0.78
CA ALA A 360 -24.78 26.66 -2.09
C ALA A 360 -24.90 25.55 -3.16
N GLY A 361 -24.32 24.37 -2.90
CA GLY A 361 -24.38 23.23 -3.82
C GLY A 361 -25.82 22.78 -4.13
N ASN A 362 -26.73 22.80 -3.14
CA ASN A 362 -28.14 22.48 -3.36
C ASN A 362 -28.87 23.51 -4.23
N LEU A 363 -28.58 24.81 -4.05
CA LEU A 363 -29.15 25.88 -4.87
C LEU A 363 -28.63 25.79 -6.31
N LEU A 364 -27.33 25.57 -6.50
CA LEU A 364 -26.71 25.38 -7.81
C LEU A 364 -27.31 24.17 -8.55
N ARG A 365 -27.53 23.05 -7.85
CA ARG A 365 -28.17 21.86 -8.44
C ARG A 365 -29.61 22.13 -8.88
N LYS A 366 -30.38 22.91 -8.10
CA LYS A 366 -31.75 23.31 -8.45
C LYS A 366 -31.79 24.27 -9.64
N ALA A 367 -30.80 25.15 -9.78
CA ALA A 367 -30.70 26.09 -10.89
C ALA A 367 -30.27 25.42 -12.22
N GLY A 368 -29.61 24.26 -12.14
CA GLY A 368 -29.11 23.52 -13.30
C GLY A 368 -27.74 24.02 -13.78
N ALA A 369 -26.99 23.15 -14.47
CA ALA A 369 -25.60 23.42 -14.88
C ALA A 369 -25.44 24.58 -15.90
N ALA A 370 -26.54 25.09 -16.46
CA ALA A 370 -26.55 26.07 -17.55
C ALA A 370 -26.35 27.55 -17.11
N GLN A 371 -26.07 27.81 -15.83
CA GLN A 371 -25.98 29.18 -15.27
C GLN A 371 -24.62 29.50 -14.61
N ARG A 372 -23.52 28.94 -15.11
CA ARG A 372 -22.18 29.43 -14.75
C ARG A 372 -21.90 30.71 -15.53
N HIS A 373 -22.41 31.83 -15.00
CA HIS A 373 -22.16 33.17 -15.53
C HIS A 373 -20.97 33.79 -14.82
N ASP A 374 -20.28 34.70 -15.51
CA ASP A 374 -19.33 35.59 -14.84
C ASP A 374 -20.09 36.52 -13.89
N ILE A 375 -19.47 36.80 -12.74
CA ILE A 375 -20.02 37.73 -11.76
C ILE A 375 -19.94 39.14 -12.34
N ASP A 376 -21.08 39.81 -12.49
CA ASP A 376 -21.17 41.20 -12.92
C ASP A 376 -21.22 42.11 -11.67
N PRO A 377 -20.16 42.89 -11.38
CA PRO A 377 -20.13 43.77 -10.21
C PRO A 377 -21.22 44.85 -10.22
N SER A 378 -21.73 45.22 -11.40
CA SER A 378 -22.80 46.23 -11.53
C SER A 378 -24.16 45.72 -11.06
N ARG A 379 -24.32 44.39 -10.96
CA ARG A 379 -25.54 43.70 -10.54
C ARG A 379 -25.49 43.24 -9.08
N LEU A 380 -24.52 43.73 -8.30
CA LEU A 380 -24.45 43.53 -6.85
C LEU A 380 -25.33 44.58 -6.16
N ALA A 381 -26.54 44.18 -5.80
CA ALA A 381 -27.57 45.03 -5.21
C ALA A 381 -27.34 45.26 -3.70
N ASP A 382 -26.87 44.23 -2.98
CA ASP A 382 -26.68 44.27 -1.53
C ASP A 382 -25.21 44.48 -1.14
N ALA A 383 -24.97 45.08 0.04
CA ALA A 383 -23.63 45.24 0.58
C ALA A 383 -22.97 43.88 0.88
N ALA A 384 -23.73 42.90 1.36
CA ALA A 384 -23.24 41.56 1.69
C ALA A 384 -22.70 40.81 0.46
N GLU A 385 -23.27 41.06 -0.74
CA GLU A 385 -22.79 40.49 -2.00
C GLU A 385 -21.41 41.04 -2.38
N ARG A 386 -21.20 42.35 -2.19
CA ARG A 386 -19.94 43.03 -2.47
C ARG A 386 -18.87 42.60 -1.48
N GLU A 387 -19.20 42.55 -0.19
CA GLU A 387 -18.31 42.07 0.86
C GLU A 387 -17.81 40.65 0.59
N LEU A 388 -18.71 39.73 0.20
CA LEU A 388 -18.34 38.36 -0.14
C LEU A 388 -17.42 38.31 -1.37
N LEU A 389 -17.74 39.07 -2.42
CA LEU A 389 -16.92 39.12 -3.64
C LEU A 389 -15.52 39.67 -3.35
N ASP A 390 -15.43 40.77 -2.60
CA ASP A 390 -14.16 41.41 -2.25
C ASP A 390 -13.30 40.51 -1.38
N ALA A 391 -13.90 39.81 -0.40
CA ALA A 391 -13.20 38.82 0.41
C ALA A 391 -12.65 37.66 -0.45
N MET A 392 -13.45 37.11 -1.37
CA MET A 392 -13.00 36.05 -2.28
C MET A 392 -11.91 36.53 -3.25
N ASN A 393 -11.97 37.77 -3.75
CA ASN A 393 -10.94 38.36 -4.59
C ASN A 393 -9.63 38.53 -3.83
N GLY A 394 -9.68 39.08 -2.61
CA GLY A 394 -8.50 39.33 -1.78
C GLY A 394 -7.74 38.05 -1.38
N MET A 395 -8.41 36.90 -1.39
CA MET A 395 -7.78 35.61 -1.10
C MET A 395 -7.04 34.98 -2.29
N GLN A 396 -7.31 35.39 -3.54
CA GLN A 396 -6.77 34.70 -4.72
C GLN A 396 -5.23 34.65 -4.74
N ASP A 397 -4.58 35.77 -4.42
CA ASP A 397 -3.13 35.89 -4.41
C ASP A 397 -2.46 35.05 -3.31
N THR A 398 -3.21 34.72 -2.25
CA THR A 398 -2.73 33.90 -1.13
C THR A 398 -3.01 32.41 -1.37
N LEU A 399 -4.14 32.07 -1.98
CA LEU A 399 -4.54 30.67 -2.19
C LEU A 399 -3.76 30.01 -3.33
N ALA A 400 -3.50 30.72 -4.43
CA ALA A 400 -2.80 30.17 -5.59
C ALA A 400 -1.42 29.55 -5.25
N PRO A 401 -0.50 30.22 -4.53
CA PRO A 401 0.78 29.61 -4.16
C PRO A 401 0.64 28.42 -3.21
N ARG A 402 -0.34 28.47 -2.28
CA ARG A 402 -0.59 27.35 -1.35
C ARG A 402 -1.11 26.11 -2.07
N LEU A 403 -2.05 26.28 -3.01
CA LEU A 403 -2.56 25.20 -3.85
C LEU A 403 -1.47 24.58 -4.72
N ALA A 404 -0.62 25.42 -5.33
CA ALA A 404 0.51 24.95 -6.13
C ALA A 404 1.54 24.16 -5.28
N GLY A 405 1.71 24.54 -4.01
CA GLY A 405 2.54 23.84 -3.04
C GLY A 405 1.85 22.68 -2.29
N GLN A 406 0.61 22.32 -2.66
CA GLN A 406 -0.21 21.31 -1.97
C GLN A 406 -0.41 21.59 -0.46
N ASP A 407 -0.31 22.85 -0.03
CA ASP A 407 -0.62 23.30 1.34
C ASP A 407 -2.14 23.46 1.51
N TYR A 408 -2.84 22.33 1.44
CA TYR A 408 -4.30 22.28 1.56
C TYR A 408 -4.79 22.70 2.95
N ALA A 409 -3.99 22.44 3.99
CA ALA A 409 -4.30 22.88 5.35
C ALA A 409 -4.31 24.41 5.43
N GLY A 410 -3.28 25.07 4.90
CA GLY A 410 -3.23 26.52 4.79
C GLY A 410 -4.37 27.08 3.96
N VAL A 411 -4.72 26.46 2.83
CA VAL A 411 -5.90 26.86 2.03
C VAL A 411 -7.18 26.84 2.85
N LEU A 412 -7.44 25.76 3.60
CA LEU A 412 -8.66 25.66 4.41
C LEU A 412 -8.66 26.62 5.61
N VAL A 413 -7.50 26.95 6.18
CA VAL A 413 -7.37 28.00 7.21
C VAL A 413 -7.74 29.38 6.64
N GLU A 414 -7.22 29.74 5.46
CA GLU A 414 -7.56 31.02 4.83
C GLU A 414 -9.07 31.07 4.50
N LEU A 415 -9.61 30.00 3.92
CA LEU A 415 -11.04 29.90 3.60
C LEU A 415 -11.93 29.89 4.86
N ALA A 416 -11.43 29.42 6.01
CA ALA A 416 -12.15 29.51 7.28
C ALA A 416 -12.44 30.97 7.66
N GLY A 417 -11.56 31.90 7.29
CA GLY A 417 -11.75 33.34 7.47
C GLY A 417 -12.99 33.91 6.77
N LEU A 418 -13.55 33.20 5.78
CA LEU A 418 -14.78 33.61 5.10
C LEU A 418 -16.04 33.41 5.94
N LYS A 419 -15.98 32.71 7.09
CA LYS A 419 -17.16 32.37 7.91
C LYS A 419 -18.12 33.55 8.11
N ASN A 420 -17.61 34.68 8.61
CA ASN A 420 -18.46 35.81 8.96
C ASN A 420 -19.12 36.47 7.73
N VAL A 421 -18.39 36.62 6.61
CA VAL A 421 -18.94 37.21 5.39
C VAL A 421 -19.91 36.27 4.68
N VAL A 422 -19.69 34.97 4.75
CA VAL A 422 -20.58 33.94 4.21
C VAL A 422 -21.89 33.89 5.00
N ASP A 423 -21.81 33.91 6.34
CA ASP A 423 -23.00 33.95 7.18
C ASP A 423 -23.81 35.23 6.93
N HIS A 424 -23.14 36.39 6.88
CA HIS A 424 -23.79 37.67 6.56
C HIS A 424 -24.50 37.63 5.20
N PHE A 425 -23.86 37.08 4.16
CA PHE A 425 -24.48 36.89 2.86
C PHE A 425 -25.76 36.05 2.95
N PHE A 426 -25.72 34.90 3.62
CA PHE A 426 -26.88 34.00 3.70
C PHE A 426 -28.02 34.50 4.60
N ASP A 427 -27.72 35.41 5.53
CA ASP A 427 -28.71 36.07 6.39
C ASP A 427 -29.37 37.27 5.71
N SER A 428 -28.61 38.02 4.89
CA SER A 428 -29.09 39.26 4.24
C SER A 428 -29.64 39.06 2.83
N VAL A 429 -29.18 38.04 2.10
CA VAL A 429 -29.41 37.90 0.65
C VAL A 429 -30.31 36.71 0.32
N MET A 430 -31.45 36.99 -0.33
CA MET A 430 -32.34 35.96 -0.89
C MET A 430 -31.83 35.51 -2.26
N VAL A 431 -31.12 34.38 -2.31
CA VAL A 431 -30.46 33.88 -3.54
C VAL A 431 -31.42 33.68 -4.72
N MET A 432 -32.61 33.13 -4.45
CA MET A 432 -33.64 32.89 -5.47
C MET A 432 -34.48 34.15 -5.72
N ASP A 433 -33.83 35.18 -6.28
CA ASP A 433 -34.49 36.45 -6.62
C ASP A 433 -35.52 36.27 -7.75
N GLU A 434 -36.52 37.17 -7.80
CA GLU A 434 -37.50 37.22 -8.89
C GLU A 434 -36.85 37.68 -10.19
N ASP A 435 -35.91 38.64 -10.10
CA ASP A 435 -35.13 39.12 -11.24
C ASP A 435 -34.14 38.02 -11.69
N PRO A 436 -34.26 37.52 -12.94
CA PRO A 436 -33.39 36.46 -13.44
C PRO A 436 -31.91 36.88 -13.50
N ASP A 437 -31.61 38.15 -13.72
CA ASP A 437 -30.25 38.67 -13.84
C ASP A 437 -29.57 38.76 -12.47
N ILE A 438 -30.28 39.22 -11.44
CA ILE A 438 -29.80 39.27 -10.06
C ILE A 438 -29.63 37.84 -9.52
N ARG A 439 -30.61 36.96 -9.77
CA ARG A 439 -30.55 35.55 -9.37
C ARG A 439 -29.33 34.85 -9.99
N ALA A 440 -29.08 35.05 -11.28
CA ALA A 440 -27.91 34.49 -11.96
C ALA A 440 -26.60 34.99 -11.34
N ASN A 441 -26.50 36.28 -11.01
CA ASN A 441 -25.31 36.85 -10.39
C ASN A 441 -25.05 36.30 -8.98
N ARG A 442 -26.10 36.13 -8.16
CA ARG A 442 -26.02 35.50 -6.83
C ARG A 442 -25.61 34.03 -6.91
N LEU A 443 -26.13 33.29 -7.89
CA LEU A 443 -25.72 31.91 -8.14
C LEU A 443 -24.25 31.83 -8.59
N ALA A 444 -23.77 32.79 -9.38
CA ALA A 444 -22.36 32.88 -9.75
C ALA A 444 -21.44 33.12 -8.55
N LEU A 445 -21.83 33.99 -7.60
CA LEU A 445 -21.11 34.17 -6.33
C LEU A 445 -21.02 32.87 -5.54
N LEU A 446 -22.13 32.14 -5.41
CA LEU A 446 -22.16 30.85 -4.70
C LEU A 446 -21.38 29.76 -5.42
N ALA A 447 -21.40 29.74 -6.75
CA ALA A 447 -20.59 28.82 -7.55
C ALA A 447 -19.10 29.06 -7.29
N ARG A 448 -18.66 30.32 -7.31
CA ARG A 448 -17.27 30.68 -7.02
C ARG A 448 -16.86 30.29 -5.60
N LEU A 449 -17.68 30.62 -4.60
CA LEU A 449 -17.44 30.21 -3.21
C LEU A 449 -17.30 28.69 -3.11
N HIS A 450 -18.22 27.95 -3.72
CA HIS A 450 -18.21 26.49 -3.69
C HIS A 450 -16.98 25.91 -4.39
N ASP A 451 -16.62 26.43 -5.57
CA ASP A 451 -15.44 26.02 -6.33
C ASP A 451 -14.14 26.29 -5.55
N MET A 452 -14.08 27.36 -4.74
CA MET A 452 -12.92 27.63 -3.86
C MET A 452 -12.65 26.49 -2.88
N PHE A 453 -13.69 25.94 -2.24
CA PHE A 453 -13.53 24.77 -1.36
C PHE A 453 -13.29 23.47 -2.13
N LEU A 454 -13.94 23.27 -3.28
CA LEU A 454 -13.75 22.09 -4.13
C LEU A 454 -12.31 21.94 -4.66
N GLN A 455 -11.50 23.00 -4.66
CA GLN A 455 -10.06 22.89 -4.92
C GLN A 455 -9.34 22.02 -3.88
N VAL A 456 -9.90 21.85 -2.68
CA VAL A 456 -9.38 20.96 -1.62
C VAL A 456 -10.28 19.73 -1.42
N ALA A 457 -11.57 19.92 -1.16
CA ALA A 457 -12.52 18.83 -0.91
C ALA A 457 -13.96 19.33 -1.04
N ASP A 458 -14.90 18.41 -1.26
CA ASP A 458 -16.33 18.71 -1.13
C ASP A 458 -16.76 18.76 0.34
N ILE A 459 -16.45 19.87 1.01
CA ILE A 459 -16.79 20.06 2.43
C ILE A 459 -18.30 20.06 2.70
N SER A 460 -19.16 20.13 1.66
CA SER A 460 -20.61 20.00 1.83
C SER A 460 -21.05 18.61 2.28
N SER A 461 -20.16 17.62 2.12
CA SER A 461 -20.34 16.25 2.58
C SER A 461 -20.09 16.07 4.08
N LEU A 462 -19.39 17.01 4.72
CA LEU A 462 -19.10 16.97 6.16
C LEU A 462 -20.37 17.10 6.99
N LYS A 463 -20.46 16.29 8.05
CA LYS A 463 -21.54 16.33 9.04
C LYS A 463 -21.02 16.96 10.33
N PRO A 464 -21.87 17.68 11.08
CA PRO A 464 -21.51 18.11 12.43
C PRO A 464 -21.17 16.89 13.30
N ASP A 465 -20.17 17.03 14.17
CA ASP A 465 -19.93 16.05 15.23
C ASP A 465 -21.16 16.03 16.14
N THR A 466 -21.83 14.87 16.21
CA THR A 466 -23.01 14.62 17.04
C THR A 466 -22.64 14.34 18.49
#